data_AF-C7NYF3-F1
#
_entry.id   AF-C7NYF3-F1
#
_cell.length_a   1.000
_cell.length_b   1.000
_cell.length_c   1.000
_cell.angle_alpha   90.00
_cell.angle_beta   90.00
_cell.angle_gamma   90.00
#
_symmetry.space_group_name_H-M   'P 1'
#
loop_
_entity.id
_entity.type
_entity.pdbx_description
1 polymer ?
#
loop_
_entity_poly.entity_id
_entity_poly.type
_entity_poly.pdbx_seq_one_letter_code
_entity_poly.pdbx_strand_id
1 'polypeptide(L)'
;MNEQIMQRLREANTSRDNITNGDFSFSTGSPGQPTTVAEYQPKRALSVDATRPFDLSLVARETFTTDGNAGDGETFSVSHELIDSSVVTNSLVLYEGDKRVQPDSIDYAGDSFNYTDDGTDNTLTAYYTSGAQALVELQKVAPNGTPDVLFSADMGMIHRRDQGKEPITVDADQSPLHPFVPADFTLALTITAPYTVAFATETGSGTEVVATNALTDLPVRGAEGPIDGLKQAVATDAARR
;
A
#
# COMPACT_ATOMS: atom_id res chain seq x y z
N MET A 1 -3.02 33.77 12.90
CA MET A 1 -3.98 32.79 12.31
C MET A 1 -3.56 31.36 12.64
N ASN A 2 -2.33 30.93 12.31
CA ASN A 2 -1.86 29.58 12.66
C ASN A 2 -1.87 29.29 14.17
N GLU A 3 -1.49 30.24 15.03
CA GLU A 3 -1.53 30.04 16.50
C GLU A 3 -2.93 29.74 17.04
N GLN A 4 -3.97 30.40 16.54
CA GLN A 4 -5.36 30.14 16.93
C GLN A 4 -5.84 28.77 16.47
N ILE A 5 -5.40 28.31 15.29
CA ILE A 5 -5.73 26.98 14.76
C ILE A 5 -4.98 25.91 15.55
N MET A 6 -3.70 26.12 15.87
CA MET A 6 -2.93 25.23 16.73
C MET A 6 -3.48 25.15 18.16
N GLN A 7 -4.11 26.22 18.66
CA GLN A 7 -4.83 26.17 19.92
C GLN A 7 -6.10 25.31 19.81
N ARG A 8 -6.92 25.50 18.77
CA ARG A 8 -8.10 24.66 18.50
C ARG A 8 -7.75 23.20 18.31
N LEU A 9 -6.64 22.90 17.62
CA LEU A 9 -6.15 21.52 17.45
C LEU A 9 -5.74 20.88 18.77
N ARG A 10 -5.17 21.67 19.70
CA ARG A 10 -4.82 21.19 21.05
C ARG A 10 -6.04 21.01 21.95
N GLU A 11 -7.07 21.81 21.76
CA GLU A 11 -8.33 21.76 22.53
C GLU A 11 -9.32 20.73 21.96
N ALA A 12 -9.11 20.26 20.72
CA ALA A 12 -9.97 19.27 20.09
C ALA A 12 -9.86 17.91 20.77
N ASN A 13 -11.01 17.32 21.11
CA ASN A 13 -11.07 15.91 21.48
C ASN A 13 -10.67 15.07 20.28
N THR A 14 -9.61 14.28 20.45
CA THR A 14 -9.12 13.34 19.44
C THR A 14 -9.08 11.93 20.01
N SER A 15 -9.37 10.96 19.16
CA SER A 15 -9.27 9.53 19.49
C SER A 15 -8.26 8.86 18.57
N ARG A 16 -7.61 7.81 19.07
CA ARG A 16 -6.76 6.95 18.24
C ARG A 16 -7.63 6.15 17.29
N ASP A 17 -7.15 6.03 16.07
CA ASP A 17 -7.82 5.32 14.98
C ASP A 17 -6.75 4.75 14.03
N ASN A 18 -7.14 3.86 13.13
CA ASN A 18 -6.30 3.28 12.09
C ASN A 18 -7.07 3.27 10.78
N ILE A 19 -6.42 3.70 9.69
CA ILE A 19 -6.94 3.52 8.33
C ILE A 19 -6.38 2.20 7.84
N THR A 20 -7.26 1.27 7.49
CA THR A 20 -6.89 -0.11 7.09
C THR A 20 -7.15 -0.34 5.61
N ASN A 21 -6.73 -1.49 5.08
CA ASN A 21 -6.99 -1.86 3.69
C ASN A 21 -8.48 -1.72 3.29
N GLY A 22 -9.41 -2.01 4.20
CA GLY A 22 -10.85 -1.92 3.92
C GLY A 22 -11.39 -0.50 3.75
N ASP A 23 -10.63 0.51 4.14
CA ASP A 23 -11.00 1.92 4.02
C ASP A 23 -10.55 2.55 2.70
N PHE A 24 -9.53 1.98 2.06
CA PHE A 24 -8.97 2.48 0.82
C PHE A 24 -9.78 2.04 -0.40
N SER A 25 -9.88 2.94 -1.38
CA SER A 25 -10.22 2.58 -2.76
C SER A 25 -8.92 2.21 -3.48
N PHE A 26 -8.86 1.03 -4.09
CA PHE A 26 -7.65 0.55 -4.76
C PHE A 26 -7.72 0.67 -6.28
N SER A 27 -6.56 0.83 -6.88
CA SER A 27 -6.35 0.82 -8.33
C SER A 27 -5.11 -0.02 -8.67
N THR A 28 -5.11 -0.62 -9.85
CA THR A 28 -3.93 -1.34 -10.36
C THR A 28 -2.88 -0.36 -10.85
N GLY A 29 -1.64 -0.57 -10.42
CA GLY A 29 -0.47 0.20 -10.83
C GLY A 29 -0.05 -0.07 -12.27
N SER A 30 0.59 0.89 -12.91
CA SER A 30 1.20 0.72 -14.23
C SER A 30 2.73 0.62 -14.12
N PRO A 31 3.38 -0.41 -14.70
CA PRO A 31 4.83 -0.54 -14.69
C PRO A 31 5.55 0.69 -15.25
N GLY A 32 6.57 1.15 -14.54
CA GLY A 32 7.45 2.26 -14.92
C GLY A 32 6.83 3.65 -14.84
N GLN A 33 5.57 3.79 -14.40
CA GLN A 33 4.87 5.06 -14.30
C GLN A 33 4.40 5.33 -12.86
N PRO A 34 4.48 6.59 -12.37
CA PRO A 34 3.86 6.95 -11.11
C PRO A 34 2.36 6.69 -11.17
N THR A 35 1.88 5.81 -10.29
CA THR A 35 0.46 5.44 -10.23
C THR A 35 -0.04 5.53 -8.80
N THR A 36 -1.17 6.20 -8.59
CA THR A 36 -1.91 6.08 -7.33
C THR A 36 -2.54 4.70 -7.27
N VAL A 37 -2.24 3.93 -6.22
CA VAL A 37 -2.72 2.55 -6.05
C VAL A 37 -3.69 2.38 -4.89
N ALA A 38 -3.73 3.36 -3.96
CA ALA A 38 -4.71 3.40 -2.89
C ALA A 38 -5.09 4.86 -2.58
N GLU A 39 -6.39 5.13 -2.43
CA GLU A 39 -6.92 6.44 -2.06
C GLU A 39 -7.90 6.36 -0.89
N TYR A 40 -7.79 7.29 0.05
CA TYR A 40 -8.71 7.44 1.17
C TYR A 40 -9.05 8.91 1.38
N GLN A 41 -10.34 9.22 1.42
CA GLN A 41 -10.83 10.56 1.76
C GLN A 41 -11.46 10.53 3.16
N PRO A 42 -10.86 11.22 4.15
CA PRO A 42 -11.38 11.21 5.51
C PRO A 42 -12.67 12.02 5.62
N LYS A 43 -13.61 11.50 6.39
CA LYS A 43 -14.90 12.17 6.70
C LYS A 43 -14.78 13.24 7.79
N ARG A 44 -13.65 13.25 8.51
CA ARG A 44 -13.35 14.14 9.64
C ARG A 44 -11.89 14.57 9.58
N ALA A 45 -11.52 15.62 10.29
CA ALA A 45 -10.11 16.00 10.38
C ALA A 45 -9.30 14.89 11.07
N LEU A 46 -8.21 14.48 10.44
CA LEU A 46 -7.26 13.51 10.97
C LEU A 46 -5.89 14.14 11.15
N SER A 47 -5.05 13.49 11.95
CA SER A 47 -3.60 13.65 11.90
C SER A 47 -2.94 12.28 11.77
N VAL A 48 -1.96 12.16 10.89
CA VAL A 48 -1.11 10.96 10.84
C VAL A 48 -0.27 10.88 12.11
N ASP A 49 -0.26 9.72 12.76
CA ASP A 49 0.42 9.55 14.04
C ASP A 49 1.88 9.13 13.80
N ALA A 50 2.76 10.11 13.63
CA ALA A 50 4.20 9.90 13.42
C ALA A 50 4.91 9.17 14.58
N THR A 51 4.25 9.00 15.73
CA THR A 51 4.81 8.27 16.88
C THR A 51 4.48 6.79 16.90
N ARG A 52 3.58 6.34 16.02
CA ARG A 52 3.18 4.94 15.92
C ARG A 52 3.74 4.32 14.64
N PRO A 53 4.27 3.08 14.73
CA PRO A 53 4.67 2.35 13.54
C PRO A 53 3.45 2.04 12.67
N PHE A 54 3.69 1.89 11.39
CA PHE A 54 2.66 1.54 10.41
C PHE A 54 3.16 0.40 9.51
N ASP A 55 2.27 -0.47 9.07
CA ASP A 55 2.64 -1.63 8.25
C ASP A 55 2.35 -1.33 6.78
N LEU A 56 3.37 -1.48 5.94
CA LEU A 56 3.28 -1.23 4.51
C LEU A 56 3.94 -2.37 3.72
N SER A 57 3.19 -2.94 2.78
CA SER A 57 3.70 -3.86 1.77
C SER A 57 2.86 -3.75 0.50
N LEU A 58 3.51 -3.36 -0.60
CA LEU A 58 2.90 -3.27 -1.93
C LEU A 58 3.51 -4.32 -2.84
N VAL A 59 2.68 -5.30 -3.23
CA VAL A 59 3.14 -6.51 -3.92
C VAL A 59 3.04 -6.39 -5.44
N ALA A 60 3.92 -7.10 -6.14
CA ALA A 60 3.87 -7.28 -7.58
C ALA A 60 2.80 -8.31 -7.96
N ARG A 61 2.17 -8.13 -9.12
CA ARG A 61 1.21 -9.07 -9.70
C ARG A 61 1.68 -9.56 -11.07
N GLU A 62 1.76 -10.87 -11.23
CA GLU A 62 2.02 -11.54 -12.50
C GLU A 62 1.03 -12.68 -12.74
N THR A 63 0.83 -13.04 -14.00
CA THR A 63 -0.06 -14.14 -14.39
C THR A 63 0.69 -15.14 -15.25
N PHE A 64 0.46 -16.42 -15.01
CA PHE A 64 1.05 -17.54 -15.73
C PHE A 64 -0.05 -18.46 -16.26
N THR A 65 0.32 -19.38 -17.13
CA THR A 65 -0.56 -20.44 -17.62
C THR A 65 0.14 -21.76 -17.35
N THR A 66 -0.53 -22.67 -16.64
CA THR A 66 -0.07 -24.04 -16.45
C THR A 66 -0.07 -24.77 -17.79
N ASP A 67 0.73 -25.81 -17.90
CA ASP A 67 0.78 -26.60 -19.10
C ASP A 67 -0.51 -27.42 -19.30
N GLY A 68 -0.61 -28.05 -20.46
CA GLY A 68 -1.76 -28.89 -20.81
C GLY A 68 -1.74 -30.27 -20.15
N ASN A 69 -0.86 -30.56 -19.19
CA ASN A 69 -0.62 -31.90 -18.63
C ASN A 69 -0.94 -31.95 -17.12
N ALA A 70 -2.15 -32.39 -16.81
CA ALA A 70 -2.59 -32.55 -15.43
C ALA A 70 -1.66 -33.45 -14.60
N GLY A 71 -1.26 -32.95 -13.43
CA GLY A 71 -0.47 -33.64 -12.41
C GLY A 71 1.04 -33.47 -12.55
N ASP A 72 1.52 -32.73 -13.54
CA ASP A 72 2.94 -32.42 -13.70
C ASP A 72 3.33 -31.19 -12.87
N GLY A 73 4.47 -31.29 -12.17
CA GLY A 73 5.02 -30.17 -11.40
C GLY A 73 5.77 -29.22 -12.33
N GLU A 74 5.36 -27.96 -12.34
CA GLU A 74 5.93 -26.92 -13.20
C GLU A 74 6.69 -25.86 -12.41
N THR A 75 7.73 -25.29 -13.02
CA THR A 75 8.49 -24.17 -12.44
C THR A 75 8.13 -22.86 -13.15
N PHE A 76 7.67 -21.88 -12.38
CA PHE A 76 7.34 -20.54 -12.84
C PHE A 76 8.35 -19.53 -12.32
N SER A 77 9.02 -18.80 -13.23
CA SER A 77 9.90 -17.68 -12.87
C SER A 77 9.13 -16.37 -12.88
N VAL A 78 9.25 -15.58 -11.82
CA VAL A 78 8.70 -14.23 -11.76
C VAL A 78 9.65 -13.23 -12.43
N SER A 79 9.11 -12.12 -12.93
CA SER A 79 9.89 -11.15 -13.71
C SER A 79 10.78 -10.23 -12.85
N HIS A 80 10.55 -10.18 -11.54
CA HIS A 80 11.30 -9.34 -10.62
C HIS A 80 11.67 -10.11 -9.36
N GLU A 81 12.77 -9.70 -8.73
CA GLU A 81 13.36 -10.35 -7.55
C GLU A 81 12.30 -10.73 -6.51
N LEU A 82 12.20 -12.01 -6.18
CA LEU A 82 11.27 -12.55 -5.20
C LEU A 82 11.94 -12.58 -3.83
N ILE A 83 11.37 -11.85 -2.86
CA ILE A 83 11.95 -11.76 -1.52
C ILE A 83 11.14 -12.53 -0.50
N ASP A 84 11.84 -13.25 0.39
CA ASP A 84 11.28 -13.73 1.66
C ASP A 84 11.25 -12.57 2.67
N SER A 85 10.07 -11.99 2.86
CA SER A 85 9.87 -10.76 3.60
C SER A 85 9.31 -11.07 4.98
N SER A 86 9.99 -10.59 6.01
CA SER A 86 9.49 -10.67 7.39
C SER A 86 8.30 -9.75 7.68
N VAL A 87 7.96 -8.84 6.75
CA VAL A 87 6.85 -7.87 6.90
C VAL A 87 5.50 -8.55 6.78
N VAL A 88 5.40 -9.58 5.95
CA VAL A 88 4.15 -10.28 5.63
C VAL A 88 4.27 -11.74 5.99
N THR A 89 3.15 -12.39 6.29
CA THR A 89 3.19 -13.84 6.62
C THR A 89 3.54 -14.70 5.41
N ASN A 90 3.11 -14.28 4.21
CA ASN A 90 3.35 -15.02 2.96
C ASN A 90 3.89 -14.07 1.89
N SER A 91 5.15 -14.26 1.49
CA SER A 91 5.77 -13.49 0.42
C SER A 91 5.24 -13.80 -0.97
N LEU A 92 4.62 -14.96 -1.17
CA LEU A 92 3.95 -15.35 -2.40
C LEU A 92 2.53 -15.81 -2.09
N VAL A 93 1.57 -15.27 -2.83
CA VAL A 93 0.16 -15.60 -2.77
C VAL A 93 -0.29 -16.00 -4.18
N LEU A 94 -0.80 -17.22 -4.31
CA LEU A 94 -1.14 -17.82 -5.59
C LEU A 94 -2.64 -18.12 -5.70
N TYR A 95 -3.19 -17.85 -6.87
CA TYR A 95 -4.57 -18.20 -7.24
C TYR A 95 -4.57 -18.95 -8.57
N GLU A 96 -5.35 -20.02 -8.66
CA GLU A 96 -5.72 -20.70 -9.90
C GLU A 96 -7.16 -20.32 -10.23
N GLY A 97 -7.36 -19.52 -11.28
CA GLY A 97 -8.64 -18.84 -11.47
C GLY A 97 -9.00 -18.01 -10.24
N ASP A 98 -10.14 -18.31 -9.61
CA ASP A 98 -10.62 -17.68 -8.37
C ASP A 98 -10.25 -18.44 -7.09
N LYS A 99 -9.62 -19.61 -7.21
CA LYS A 99 -9.29 -20.49 -6.09
C LYS A 99 -7.91 -20.17 -5.55
N ARG A 100 -7.82 -19.90 -4.24
CA ARG A 100 -6.56 -19.79 -3.52
C ARG A 100 -5.84 -21.15 -3.51
N VAL A 101 -4.60 -21.17 -3.97
CA VAL A 101 -3.74 -22.37 -3.98
C VAL A 101 -2.42 -22.09 -3.28
N GLN A 102 -1.60 -23.12 -3.11
CA GLN A 102 -0.27 -23.00 -2.51
C GLN A 102 0.78 -23.50 -3.50
N PRO A 103 1.94 -22.84 -3.62
CA PRO A 103 3.06 -23.41 -4.35
C PRO A 103 3.58 -24.64 -3.62
N ASP A 104 4.16 -25.59 -4.37
CA ASP A 104 4.82 -26.78 -3.82
C ASP A 104 6.15 -26.39 -3.14
N SER A 105 6.85 -25.41 -3.71
CA SER A 105 8.08 -24.86 -3.17
C SER A 105 8.34 -23.47 -3.74
N ILE A 106 9.13 -22.66 -3.02
CA ILE A 106 9.56 -21.32 -3.45
C ILE A 106 11.09 -21.28 -3.45
N ASP A 107 11.69 -20.84 -4.56
CA ASP A 107 13.12 -20.56 -4.69
C ASP A 107 13.35 -19.05 -4.81
N TYR A 108 13.60 -18.43 -3.66
CA TYR A 108 13.92 -16.99 -3.56
C TYR A 108 15.27 -16.63 -4.18
N ALA A 109 16.19 -17.58 -4.35
CA ALA A 109 17.49 -17.30 -4.97
C ALA A 109 17.41 -17.34 -6.50
N GLY A 110 16.47 -18.13 -7.03
CA GLY A 110 16.20 -18.29 -8.45
C GLY A 110 14.98 -17.51 -8.96
N ASP A 111 14.37 -16.66 -8.14
CA ASP A 111 13.17 -15.87 -8.48
C ASP A 111 12.04 -16.74 -9.06
N SER A 112 11.77 -17.89 -8.45
CA SER A 112 10.82 -18.86 -8.98
C SER A 112 10.04 -19.61 -7.92
N PHE A 113 8.97 -20.28 -8.34
CA PHE A 113 8.19 -21.20 -7.52
C PHE A 113 7.78 -22.42 -8.35
N ASN A 114 7.52 -23.53 -7.67
CA ASN A 114 6.94 -24.72 -8.28
C ASN A 114 5.46 -24.83 -7.94
N TYR A 115 4.66 -25.29 -8.89
CA TYR A 115 3.24 -25.59 -8.69
C TYR A 115 2.83 -26.78 -9.56
N THR A 116 2.09 -27.70 -8.95
CA THR A 116 1.48 -28.85 -9.62
C THR A 116 0.01 -28.57 -9.82
N ASP A 117 -0.41 -28.47 -11.08
CA ASP A 117 -1.82 -28.30 -11.44
C ASP A 117 -2.48 -29.67 -11.63
N ASP A 118 -3.67 -29.88 -11.04
CA ASP A 118 -4.48 -31.08 -11.28
C ASP A 118 -5.34 -30.98 -12.56
N GLY A 119 -5.38 -29.79 -13.19
CA GLY A 119 -6.07 -29.46 -14.43
C GLY A 119 -5.11 -29.21 -15.60
N THR A 120 -5.57 -28.49 -16.61
CA THR A 120 -4.82 -28.22 -17.85
C THR A 120 -5.09 -26.79 -18.31
N ASP A 121 -4.06 -26.08 -18.77
CA ASP A 121 -4.15 -24.71 -19.32
C ASP A 121 -4.85 -23.70 -18.36
N ASN A 122 -4.67 -23.86 -17.05
CA ASN A 122 -5.24 -22.96 -16.05
C ASN A 122 -4.41 -21.68 -15.91
N THR A 123 -5.09 -20.57 -15.65
CA THR A 123 -4.43 -19.30 -15.34
C THR A 123 -4.06 -19.22 -13.87
N LEU A 124 -2.77 -19.06 -13.61
CA LEU A 124 -2.26 -18.71 -12.28
C LEU A 124 -2.10 -17.20 -12.15
N THR A 125 -2.53 -16.65 -11.02
CA THR A 125 -2.24 -15.27 -10.60
C THR A 125 -1.36 -15.28 -9.36
N ALA A 126 -0.15 -14.72 -9.49
CA ALA A 126 0.82 -14.62 -8.41
C ALA A 126 0.89 -13.17 -7.90
N TYR A 127 0.70 -13.00 -6.59
CA TYR A 127 0.99 -11.77 -5.86
C TYR A 127 2.22 -11.98 -4.99
N TYR A 128 3.28 -11.23 -5.23
CA TYR A 128 4.56 -11.49 -4.56
C TYR A 128 5.29 -10.24 -4.07
N THR A 129 6.01 -10.37 -2.96
CA THR A 129 6.86 -9.31 -2.43
C THR A 129 8.11 -9.17 -3.29
N SER A 130 8.16 -8.10 -4.07
CA SER A 130 9.31 -7.82 -4.94
C SER A 130 10.42 -7.08 -4.22
N GLY A 131 11.66 -7.46 -4.51
CA GLY A 131 12.87 -6.78 -4.10
C GLY A 131 13.32 -5.63 -4.99
N ALA A 132 12.68 -5.48 -6.16
CA ALA A 132 13.02 -4.45 -7.11
C ALA A 132 12.77 -3.06 -6.52
N GLN A 133 13.65 -2.12 -6.85
CA GLN A 133 13.53 -0.73 -6.44
C GLN A 133 12.21 -0.14 -6.95
N ALA A 134 11.42 0.39 -6.03
CA ALA A 134 10.18 1.08 -6.34
C ALA A 134 9.96 2.23 -5.34
N LEU A 135 9.76 3.44 -5.85
CA LEU A 135 9.49 4.62 -5.01
C LEU A 135 8.03 4.60 -4.59
N VAL A 136 7.77 4.52 -3.28
CA VAL A 136 6.44 4.67 -2.71
C VAL A 136 6.35 6.01 -1.97
N GLU A 137 5.22 6.71 -2.13
CA GLU A 137 4.93 7.95 -1.44
C GLU A 137 3.52 7.96 -0.89
N LEU A 138 3.38 8.25 0.41
CA LEU A 138 2.11 8.62 0.99
C LEU A 138 1.98 10.14 0.91
N GLN A 139 0.94 10.61 0.24
CA GLN A 139 0.72 12.02 -0.03
C GLN A 139 -0.64 12.44 0.51
N LYS A 140 -0.75 13.67 1.01
CA LYS A 140 -2.05 14.34 1.18
C LYS A 140 -2.27 15.34 0.04
N VAL A 141 -3.46 15.34 -0.52
CA VAL A 141 -3.80 16.14 -1.69
C VAL A 141 -5.02 16.99 -1.38
N ALA A 142 -4.88 18.31 -1.46
CA ALA A 142 -6.02 19.22 -1.34
C ALA A 142 -6.91 19.12 -2.59
N PRO A 143 -8.22 19.45 -2.50
CA PRO A 143 -9.04 19.60 -3.70
C PRO A 143 -8.41 20.58 -4.69
N ASN A 144 -8.01 20.10 -5.87
CA ASN A 144 -7.29 20.85 -6.91
C ASN A 144 -5.92 21.43 -6.46
N GLY A 145 -5.32 20.88 -5.41
CA GLY A 145 -4.00 21.29 -4.92
C GLY A 145 -2.87 20.40 -5.42
N THR A 146 -1.64 20.82 -5.13
CA THR A 146 -0.45 20.00 -5.32
C THR A 146 -0.35 18.95 -4.22
N PRO A 147 0.14 17.73 -4.51
CA PRO A 147 0.41 16.74 -3.48
C PRO A 147 1.46 17.23 -2.46
N ASP A 148 1.25 16.86 -1.21
CA ASP A 148 2.15 17.14 -0.08
C ASP A 148 2.58 15.80 0.54
N VAL A 149 3.87 15.48 0.45
CA VAL A 149 4.41 14.15 0.77
C VAL A 149 4.59 13.98 2.28
N LEU A 150 3.89 13.01 2.86
CA LEU A 150 3.95 12.67 4.29
C LEU A 150 4.99 11.57 4.59
N PHE A 151 5.27 10.70 3.62
CA PHE A 151 6.23 9.61 3.74
C PHE A 151 6.73 9.23 2.34
N SER A 152 8.01 8.92 2.23
CA SER A 152 8.64 8.50 0.98
C SER A 152 9.71 7.44 1.26
N ALA A 153 9.69 6.33 0.53
CA ALA A 153 10.62 5.24 0.74
C ALA A 153 10.77 4.34 -0.50
N ASP A 154 11.79 3.48 -0.47
CA ASP A 154 11.96 2.39 -1.44
C ASP A 154 11.23 1.13 -0.94
N MET A 155 10.24 0.65 -1.71
CA MET A 155 9.46 -0.55 -1.37
C MET A 155 10.30 -1.82 -1.28
N GLY A 156 11.31 -1.97 -2.15
CA GLY A 156 12.23 -3.10 -2.10
C GLY A 156 13.03 -3.12 -0.79
N MET A 157 13.35 -1.94 -0.25
CA MET A 157 13.98 -1.82 1.08
C MET A 157 12.99 -2.09 2.21
N ILE A 158 11.74 -1.64 2.08
CA ILE A 158 10.67 -1.96 3.05
C ILE A 158 10.47 -3.47 3.17
N HIS A 159 10.41 -4.19 2.04
CA HIS A 159 10.24 -5.65 2.08
C HIS A 159 11.42 -6.41 2.72
N ARG A 160 12.63 -5.85 2.70
CA ARG A 160 13.82 -6.45 3.34
C ARG A 160 13.95 -6.10 4.82
N ARG A 161 13.16 -5.14 5.30
CA ARG A 161 13.24 -4.64 6.66
C ARG A 161 12.53 -5.58 7.63
N ASP A 162 13.15 -5.80 8.79
CA ASP A 162 12.48 -6.38 9.95
C ASP A 162 11.71 -5.25 10.67
N GLN A 163 10.44 -5.04 10.30
CA GLN A 163 9.62 -3.96 10.86
C GLN A 163 9.34 -4.14 12.37
N GLY A 164 9.53 -5.34 12.92
CA GLY A 164 9.48 -5.58 14.36
C GLY A 164 10.67 -4.99 15.12
N LYS A 165 11.83 -4.85 14.46
CA LYS A 165 13.04 -4.22 15.03
C LYS A 165 13.25 -2.78 14.57
N GLU A 166 12.94 -2.51 13.30
CA GLU A 166 13.10 -1.23 12.64
C GLU A 166 11.73 -0.78 12.09
N PRO A 167 10.84 -0.27 12.93
CA PRO A 167 9.53 0.18 12.47
C PRO A 167 9.66 1.34 11.48
N ILE A 168 8.72 1.43 10.55
CA ILE A 168 8.52 2.62 9.73
C ILE A 168 7.52 3.55 10.40
N THR A 169 7.83 4.85 10.37
CA THR A 169 6.97 5.92 10.86
C THR A 169 6.75 6.93 9.75
N VAL A 170 5.69 7.72 9.87
CA VAL A 170 5.42 8.79 8.91
C VAL A 170 6.33 9.98 9.19
N ASP A 171 6.95 10.56 8.16
CA ASP A 171 7.90 11.67 8.24
C ASP A 171 7.20 13.04 8.07
N ALA A 172 6.06 13.22 8.74
CA ALA A 172 5.21 14.39 8.60
C ALA A 172 5.64 15.54 9.56
N ASP A 173 6.91 15.94 9.55
CA ASP A 173 7.51 16.85 10.55
C ASP A 173 7.96 18.23 10.00
N GLN A 174 7.90 18.43 8.68
CA GLN A 174 8.29 19.68 8.01
C GLN A 174 7.59 20.95 8.54
N SER A 175 6.41 20.84 9.14
CA SER A 175 5.72 21.95 9.80
C SER A 175 4.78 21.43 10.90
N PRO A 176 4.34 22.28 11.85
CA PRO A 176 3.32 21.91 12.82
C PRO A 176 1.98 21.47 12.22
N LEU A 177 1.69 21.86 10.96
CA LEU A 177 0.46 21.49 10.24
C LEU A 177 0.67 20.34 9.24
N HIS A 178 1.92 19.90 9.04
CA HIS A 178 2.27 18.83 8.12
C HIS A 178 1.58 17.48 8.42
N PRO A 179 1.38 17.04 9.67
CA PRO A 179 0.70 15.76 9.92
C PRO A 179 -0.82 15.84 9.76
N PHE A 180 -1.42 17.02 9.64
CA PHE A 180 -2.87 17.17 9.62
C PHE A 180 -3.47 17.00 8.22
N VAL A 181 -4.55 16.23 8.16
CA VAL A 181 -5.34 15.91 6.96
C VAL A 181 -6.78 16.36 7.21
N PRO A 182 -7.22 17.49 6.64
CA PRO A 182 -8.60 17.96 6.75
C PRO A 182 -9.62 17.00 6.11
N ALA A 183 -10.87 17.01 6.59
CA ALA A 183 -11.99 16.45 5.84
C ALA A 183 -12.05 17.15 4.46
N ASP A 184 -12.17 16.39 3.38
CA ASP A 184 -12.07 16.77 1.95
C ASP A 184 -10.69 16.61 1.29
N PHE A 185 -9.60 16.44 2.04
CA PHE A 185 -8.31 16.10 1.42
C PHE A 185 -8.28 14.61 1.08
N THR A 186 -7.49 14.21 0.09
CA THR A 186 -7.26 12.80 -0.21
C THR A 186 -5.92 12.37 0.33
N LEU A 187 -5.87 11.26 1.07
CA LEU A 187 -4.65 10.50 1.28
C LEU A 187 -4.47 9.56 0.10
N ALA A 188 -3.37 9.72 -0.62
CA ALA A 188 -3.04 8.94 -1.80
C ALA A 188 -1.72 8.20 -1.57
N LEU A 189 -1.72 6.90 -1.83
CA LEU A 189 -0.52 6.08 -1.88
C LEU A 189 -0.12 5.93 -3.34
N THR A 190 0.97 6.58 -3.72
CA THR A 190 1.52 6.58 -5.08
C THR A 190 2.75 5.69 -5.11
N ILE A 191 2.90 4.91 -6.17
CA ILE A 191 4.08 4.08 -6.39
C ILE A 191 4.59 4.20 -7.83
N THR A 192 5.91 4.25 -7.98
CA THR A 192 6.61 4.09 -9.26
C THR A 192 7.46 2.83 -9.16
N ALA A 193 6.97 1.73 -9.73
CA ALA A 193 7.61 0.42 -9.70
C ALA A 193 7.86 -0.12 -11.11
N PRO A 194 8.86 -0.98 -11.34
CA PRO A 194 9.06 -1.65 -12.63
C PRO A 194 8.03 -2.78 -12.88
N TYR A 195 7.20 -3.09 -11.88
CA TYR A 195 6.17 -4.14 -11.90
C TYR A 195 4.76 -3.57 -11.73
N THR A 196 3.76 -4.40 -12.07
CA THR A 196 2.35 -4.08 -11.81
C THR A 196 2.07 -4.29 -10.33
N VAL A 197 1.72 -3.22 -9.62
CA VAL A 197 1.23 -3.29 -8.23
C VAL A 197 -0.27 -3.52 -8.24
N ALA A 198 -0.78 -4.47 -7.45
CA ALA A 198 -2.22 -4.67 -7.35
C ALA A 198 -2.62 -5.21 -5.97
N PHE A 199 -3.76 -4.74 -5.46
CA PHE A 199 -4.40 -5.22 -4.24
C PHE A 199 -5.46 -6.28 -4.51
N ALA A 200 -6.09 -6.22 -5.69
CA ALA A 200 -7.03 -7.21 -6.18
C ALA A 200 -6.98 -7.22 -7.71
N THR A 201 -7.42 -8.31 -8.33
CA THR A 201 -7.68 -8.38 -9.76
C THR A 201 -8.94 -9.19 -10.01
N GLU A 202 -9.76 -8.73 -10.94
CA GLU A 202 -10.86 -9.54 -11.45
C GLU A 202 -10.27 -10.69 -12.31
N THR A 203 -10.76 -11.89 -12.08
CA THR A 203 -10.42 -13.08 -12.88
C THR A 203 -11.35 -13.17 -14.09
N GLY A 204 -11.06 -14.05 -15.05
CA GLY A 204 -11.93 -14.28 -16.21
C GLY A 204 -13.36 -14.74 -15.86
N SER A 205 -13.62 -15.11 -14.60
CA SER A 205 -14.93 -15.51 -14.09
C SER A 205 -15.79 -14.34 -13.57
N GLY A 206 -15.22 -13.13 -13.45
CA GLY A 206 -15.86 -11.99 -12.79
C GLY A 206 -15.67 -11.94 -11.27
N THR A 207 -14.97 -12.92 -10.68
CA THR A 207 -14.60 -12.93 -9.26
C THR A 207 -13.28 -12.21 -9.04
N GLU A 208 -13.21 -11.34 -8.03
CA GLU A 208 -11.96 -10.70 -7.60
C GLU A 208 -11.12 -11.63 -6.70
N VAL A 209 -9.84 -11.75 -7.00
CA VAL A 209 -8.85 -12.36 -6.11
C VAL A 209 -8.01 -11.27 -5.48
N VAL A 210 -7.69 -11.44 -4.19
CA VAL A 210 -7.12 -10.38 -3.34
C VAL A 210 -5.70 -10.73 -2.93
N ALA A 211 -4.80 -9.76 -3.02
CA ALA A 211 -3.44 -9.81 -2.50
C ALA A 211 -3.46 -9.74 -0.97
N THR A 212 -3.70 -10.86 -0.29
CA THR A 212 -3.76 -10.87 1.19
C THR A 212 -2.42 -10.57 1.87
N ASN A 213 -1.35 -10.52 1.11
CA ASN A 213 -0.02 -10.10 1.54
C ASN A 213 0.25 -8.61 1.28
N ALA A 214 -0.69 -7.86 0.70
CA ALA A 214 -0.59 -6.40 0.64
C ALA A 214 -1.08 -5.77 1.95
N LEU A 215 -0.29 -4.84 2.51
CA LEU A 215 -0.58 -4.16 3.77
C LEU A 215 -0.57 -2.65 3.58
N THR A 216 -1.61 -1.98 4.09
CA THR A 216 -1.76 -0.52 4.18
C THR A 216 -2.48 -0.16 5.48
N ASP A 217 -1.82 -0.35 6.63
CA ASP A 217 -2.33 0.14 7.92
C ASP A 217 -1.65 1.45 8.26
N LEU A 218 -2.41 2.54 8.37
CA LEU A 218 -1.90 3.87 8.69
C LEU A 218 -2.50 4.35 10.03
N PRO A 219 -1.69 4.49 11.10
CA PRO A 219 -2.16 5.00 12.38
C PRO A 219 -2.47 6.49 12.28
N VAL A 220 -3.68 6.85 12.71
CA VAL A 220 -4.15 8.24 12.72
C VAL A 220 -4.79 8.64 14.04
N ARG A 221 -5.04 9.94 14.21
CA ARG A 221 -5.88 10.48 15.28
C ARG A 221 -6.97 11.33 14.68
N GLY A 222 -8.21 10.94 14.92
CA GLY A 222 -9.39 11.62 14.39
C GLY A 222 -10.00 12.58 15.40
N ALA A 223 -10.35 13.79 14.95
CA ALA A 223 -11.14 14.73 15.72
C ALA A 223 -12.61 14.31 15.76
N GLU A 224 -13.29 14.50 16.90
CA GLU A 224 -14.72 14.19 17.04
C GLU A 224 -15.63 15.10 16.20
N GLY A 225 -15.13 16.27 15.81
CA GLY A 225 -15.88 17.26 15.01
C GLY A 225 -14.98 18.07 14.08
N PRO A 226 -15.59 18.93 13.23
CA PRO A 226 -14.85 19.80 12.33
C PRO A 226 -14.01 20.82 13.10
N ILE A 227 -12.85 21.19 12.53
CA ILE A 227 -11.97 22.21 13.10
C ILE A 227 -11.98 23.42 12.17
N ASP A 228 -12.66 24.48 12.61
CA ASP A 228 -12.84 25.70 11.83
C ASP A 228 -11.51 26.32 11.41
N GLY A 229 -11.36 26.55 10.10
CA GLY A 229 -10.18 27.17 9.49
C GLY A 229 -9.02 26.21 9.21
N LEU A 230 -9.09 24.94 9.65
CA LEU A 230 -8.00 23.97 9.46
C LEU A 230 -7.68 23.75 7.98
N LYS A 231 -8.72 23.59 7.14
CA LYS A 231 -8.57 23.36 5.69
C LYS A 231 -7.70 24.42 5.01
N GLN A 232 -8.02 25.69 5.26
CA GLN A 232 -7.30 26.81 4.67
C GLN A 232 -5.86 26.91 5.20
N ALA A 233 -5.66 26.65 6.49
CA ALA A 233 -4.32 26.71 7.08
C ALA A 233 -3.42 25.59 6.58
N VAL A 234 -3.92 24.35 6.48
CA VAL A 234 -3.16 23.22 5.93
C VAL A 234 -2.86 23.45 4.44
N ALA A 235 -3.83 23.92 3.65
CA ALA A 235 -3.60 24.23 2.23
C ALA A 235 -2.53 25.33 2.04
N THR A 236 -2.58 26.38 2.88
CA THR A 236 -1.60 27.48 2.84
C THR A 236 -0.21 27.03 3.30
N ASP A 237 -0.15 26.12 4.27
CA ASP A 237 1.10 25.55 4.76
C ASP A 237 1.76 24.67 3.69
N ALA A 238 0.99 23.76 3.08
CA ALA A 238 1.46 22.90 1.99
C ALA A 238 1.95 23.72 0.79
N ALA A 239 1.23 24.78 0.40
CA ALA A 239 1.62 25.64 -0.73
C ALA A 239 2.90 26.47 -0.51
N ARG A 240 3.43 26.54 0.72
CA ARG A 240 4.68 27.24 1.05
C ARG A 240 5.90 26.33 1.06
N ARG A 241 5.69 25.02 0.99
CA ARG A 241 6.73 24.00 0.94
C ARG A 241 6.93 23.57 -0.51
#